data_AF-P26310-F1
#
_entry.id   AF-P26310-F1
#
_cell.length_a   1.000
_cell.length_b   1.000
_cell.length_c   1.000
_cell.angle_alpha   90.00
_cell.angle_beta   90.00
_cell.angle_gamma   90.00
#
_symmetry.space_group_name_H-M   'P 1'
#
loop_
_entity.id
_entity.type
_entity.pdbx_description
1 polymer ?
#
loop_
_entity_poly.entity_id
_entity_poly.type
_entity_poly.pdbx_seq_one_letter_code
_entity_poly.pdbx_strand_id
1 'polypeptide(L)'
;MSTGNESYNLRYPKGFKGYPYNMYKLEGYGTPKGYITLIGVVATLTVSGLFFAKTRSNKREYPTHNKEWRAKTLAYAKETNADPIYQLPKDKI
;
A
#
# COMPACT_ATOMS: atom_id res chain seq x y z
N MET A 1 49.60 -22.97 -14.13
CA MET A 1 49.01 -23.72 -12.99
C MET A 1 48.27 -22.75 -12.09
N SER A 2 46.94 -22.71 -12.21
CA SER A 2 45.98 -22.50 -11.13
C SER A 2 44.68 -23.11 -11.67
N THR A 3 44.44 -24.34 -11.24
CA THR A 3 43.19 -25.09 -11.37
C THR A 3 42.13 -24.39 -10.52
N GLY A 4 41.03 -23.92 -11.13
CA GLY A 4 40.02 -23.17 -10.36
C GLY A 4 38.68 -23.03 -11.06
N ASN A 5 37.90 -24.11 -11.09
CA ASN A 5 36.44 -24.07 -10.99
C ASN A 5 35.65 -23.16 -11.97
N GLU A 6 35.71 -23.45 -13.28
CA GLU A 6 34.70 -22.93 -14.23
C GLU A 6 33.27 -23.43 -13.92
N SER A 7 33.13 -24.42 -13.04
CA SER A 7 31.87 -25.00 -12.55
C SER A 7 31.20 -24.24 -11.40
N TYR A 8 31.78 -23.13 -10.89
CA TYR A 8 31.24 -22.40 -9.73
C TYR A 8 30.86 -20.94 -10.02
N ASN A 9 30.42 -20.62 -11.24
CA ASN A 9 29.80 -19.33 -11.49
C ASN A 9 28.34 -19.32 -10.97
N LEU A 10 28.20 -19.28 -9.65
CA LEU A 10 26.93 -19.25 -8.89
C LEU A 10 26.00 -18.10 -9.30
N ARG A 11 26.53 -17.06 -9.97
CA ARG A 11 25.73 -15.93 -10.43
C ARG A 11 24.88 -16.23 -11.66
N TYR A 12 25.35 -17.09 -12.56
CA TYR A 12 24.64 -17.43 -13.79
C TYR A 12 25.04 -18.84 -14.23
N PRO A 13 24.32 -19.91 -13.81
CA PRO A 13 24.63 -21.26 -14.25
C PRO A 13 24.52 -21.35 -15.78
N LYS A 14 25.37 -22.18 -16.40
CA LYS A 14 25.30 -22.47 -17.84
C LYS A 14 23.89 -23.00 -18.15
N GLY A 15 23.08 -22.22 -18.89
CA GLY A 15 21.65 -22.50 -19.11
C GLY A 15 20.69 -21.53 -18.41
N PHE A 16 21.18 -20.56 -17.63
CA PHE A 16 20.37 -19.49 -17.06
C PHE A 16 19.91 -18.52 -18.15
N LYS A 17 18.72 -18.78 -18.69
CA LYS A 17 17.91 -17.77 -19.36
C LYS A 17 17.41 -16.85 -18.27
N GLY A 18 18.13 -15.75 -18.01
CA GLY A 18 17.62 -14.69 -17.14
C GLY A 18 16.19 -14.40 -17.56
N TYR A 19 15.27 -14.46 -16.59
CA TYR A 19 13.89 -14.07 -16.82
C TYR A 19 13.93 -12.76 -17.61
N PRO A 20 13.22 -12.65 -18.74
CA PRO A 20 13.05 -11.35 -19.35
C PRO A 20 12.54 -10.48 -18.20
N TYR A 21 13.28 -9.42 -17.86
CA TYR A 21 12.71 -8.36 -17.04
C TYR A 21 11.30 -8.20 -17.56
N ASN A 22 10.31 -8.39 -16.68
CA ASN A 22 8.91 -8.23 -16.99
C ASN A 22 8.72 -6.75 -17.36
N MET A 23 9.18 -6.39 -18.55
CA MET A 23 8.64 -5.35 -19.37
C MET A 23 7.28 -5.90 -19.72
N TYR A 24 6.35 -5.81 -18.78
CA TYR A 24 4.96 -5.63 -19.14
C TYR A 24 4.96 -4.39 -20.03
N LYS A 25 5.20 -4.61 -21.32
CA LYS A 25 4.78 -3.70 -22.36
C LYS A 25 3.30 -3.56 -22.04
N LEU A 26 2.89 -2.40 -21.52
CA LEU A 26 1.47 -2.12 -21.31
C LEU A 26 0.84 -2.27 -22.69
N GLU A 27 0.32 -3.46 -22.99
CA GLU A 27 -0.31 -3.76 -24.25
C GLU A 27 -1.50 -2.82 -24.37
N GLY A 28 -1.28 -1.74 -25.11
CA GLY A 28 -2.27 -0.71 -25.36
C GLY A 28 -1.95 0.70 -24.88
N TYR A 29 -0.85 0.98 -24.15
CA TYR A 29 -0.51 2.36 -23.77
C TYR A 29 -0.38 3.25 -25.01
N GLY A 30 -1.18 4.32 -25.10
CA GLY A 30 -1.26 5.21 -26.27
C GLY A 30 -2.12 4.71 -27.44
N THR A 31 -2.70 3.52 -27.37
CA THR A 31 -3.67 3.02 -28.37
C THR A 31 -5.12 3.26 -27.92
N PRO A 32 -6.11 3.34 -28.83
CA PRO A 32 -7.52 3.47 -28.45
C PRO A 32 -8.01 2.40 -27.46
N LYS A 33 -7.50 1.15 -27.57
CA LYS A 33 -7.82 0.06 -26.64
C LYS A 33 -7.28 0.31 -25.23
N GLY A 34 -6.11 0.94 -25.10
CA GLY A 34 -5.55 1.35 -23.80
C GLY A 34 -6.35 2.43 -23.11
N TYR A 35 -6.90 3.39 -23.87
CA TYR A 35 -7.79 4.40 -23.30
C TYR A 35 -9.11 3.79 -22.82
N ILE A 36 -9.70 2.85 -23.56
CA ILE A 36 -10.92 2.15 -23.12
C ILE A 36 -10.69 1.39 -21.81
N THR A 37 -9.58 0.66 -21.71
CA THR A 37 -9.23 -0.07 -20.48
C THR A 37 -8.97 0.88 -19.31
N LEU A 38 -8.24 1.99 -19.53
CA LEU A 38 -8.01 3.02 -18.51
C LEU A 38 -9.33 3.64 -18.03
N ILE A 39 -10.24 3.98 -18.95
CA ILE A 39 -11.58 4.50 -18.62
C ILE A 39 -12.35 3.47 -17.78
N GLY A 40 -12.30 2.19 -18.14
CA GLY A 40 -12.93 1.12 -17.38
C GLY A 40 -12.39 1.01 -15.94
N VAL A 41 -11.06 1.13 -15.77
CA VAL A 41 -10.42 1.13 -14.44
C VAL A 41 -10.86 2.34 -13.62
N VAL A 42 -10.82 3.54 -14.21
CA VAL A 42 -11.24 4.78 -13.54
C VAL A 42 -12.72 4.74 -13.14
N ALA A 43 -13.59 4.24 -14.02
CA ALA A 43 -15.01 4.06 -13.74
C ALA A 43 -15.22 3.09 -12.57
N THR A 44 -14.52 1.96 -12.55
CA THR A 44 -14.61 0.97 -11.47
C THR A 44 -14.16 1.56 -10.13
N LEU A 45 -13.04 2.28 -10.11
CA LEU A 45 -12.54 2.94 -8.90
C LEU A 45 -13.51 4.01 -8.39
N THR A 46 -14.11 4.78 -9.30
CA THR A 46 -15.09 5.83 -8.97
C THR A 46 -16.35 5.22 -8.37
N VAL A 47 -16.91 4.17 -8.98
CA VAL A 47 -18.09 3.45 -8.47
C VAL A 47 -17.81 2.84 -7.11
N SER A 48 -16.64 2.21 -6.94
CA SER A 48 -16.20 1.65 -5.65
C SER A 48 -16.10 2.75 -4.58
N GLY A 49 -15.47 3.88 -4.90
CA GLY A 49 -15.36 5.05 -4.01
C GLY A 49 -16.72 5.61 -3.59
N LEU A 50 -17.65 5.76 -4.53
CA LEU A 50 -19.02 6.22 -4.24
C LEU A 50 -19.79 5.22 -3.36
N PHE A 51 -19.62 3.92 -3.60
CA PHE A 51 -20.21 2.88 -2.76
C PHE A 51 -19.68 2.97 -1.33
N PHE A 52 -18.37 3.06 -1.14
CA PHE A 52 -17.78 3.21 0.20
C PHE A 52 -18.20 4.53 0.87
N ALA A 53 -18.30 5.64 0.13
CA ALA A 53 -18.79 6.91 0.66
C ALA A 53 -20.25 6.80 1.15
N LYS A 54 -21.14 6.17 0.36
CA LYS A 54 -22.54 5.92 0.73
C LYS A 54 -22.68 5.00 1.95
N THR A 55 -21.88 3.94 2.02
CA THR A 55 -21.89 3.06 3.20
C THR A 55 -21.37 3.76 4.45
N ARG A 56 -20.40 4.68 4.31
CA ARG A 56 -19.86 5.47 5.42
C ARG A 56 -20.85 6.54 5.88
N SER A 57 -21.57 7.21 4.98
CA SER A 57 -22.55 8.24 5.34
C SER A 57 -23.72 7.71 6.15
N ASN A 58 -24.09 6.43 5.96
CA ASN A 58 -25.18 5.79 6.69
C ASN A 58 -24.77 5.27 8.08
N LYS A 59 -23.47 5.24 8.39
CA LYS A 59 -23.00 4.82 9.70
C LYS A 59 -23.02 6.01 10.65
N ARG A 60 -23.76 5.87 11.76
CA ARG A 60 -23.68 6.82 12.87
C ARG A 60 -22.25 6.83 13.40
N GLU A 61 -21.64 8.01 13.45
CA GLU A 61 -20.31 8.17 14.04
C GLU A 61 -20.37 7.83 15.54
N TYR A 62 -19.37 7.08 16.02
CA TYR A 62 -19.32 6.69 17.42
C TYR A 62 -19.19 7.94 18.32
N PRO A 63 -19.84 7.98 19.49
CA PRO A 63 -19.69 9.09 20.43
C PRO A 63 -18.23 9.38 20.81
N THR A 64 -17.37 8.36 20.73
CA THR A 64 -15.94 8.42 21.05
C THR A 64 -15.08 9.10 19.98
N HIS A 65 -15.64 9.39 18.80
CA HIS A 65 -14.91 10.01 17.69
C HIS A 65 -14.89 11.54 17.76
N ASN A 66 -15.55 12.15 18.75
CA ASN A 66 -15.50 13.59 18.94
C ASN A 66 -14.14 14.04 19.52
N LYS A 67 -13.84 15.33 19.35
CA LYS A 67 -12.56 15.91 19.80
C LYS A 67 -12.38 15.84 21.31
N GLU A 68 -13.47 15.98 22.06
CA GLU A 68 -13.47 15.97 23.54
C GLU A 68 -13.11 14.60 24.11
N TRP A 69 -13.71 13.54 23.57
CA TRP A 69 -13.43 12.17 23.96
C TRP A 69 -11.99 11.81 23.66
N ARG A 70 -11.50 12.13 22.45
CA ARG A 70 -10.10 11.92 22.08
C ARG A 70 -9.13 12.64 23.03
N ALA A 71 -9.44 13.87 23.42
CA ALA A 71 -8.62 14.62 24.38
C ALA A 71 -8.59 13.96 25.76
N LYS A 72 -9.75 13.50 26.26
CA LYS A 72 -9.85 12.79 27.55
C LYS A 72 -9.15 11.42 27.51
N THR A 73 -9.35 10.64 26.45
CA THR A 73 -8.66 9.35 26.26
C THR A 73 -7.15 9.53 26.21
N LEU A 74 -6.66 10.60 25.57
CA LEU A 74 -5.23 10.89 25.53
C LEU A 74 -4.69 11.31 26.91
N ALA A 75 -5.45 12.10 27.69
CA ALA A 75 -5.06 12.44 29.06
C ALA A 75 -4.95 11.17 29.93
N TYR A 76 -5.95 10.30 29.85
CA TYR A 76 -5.93 9.00 30.53
C TYR A 76 -4.78 8.09 30.08
N ALA A 77 -4.48 8.06 28.77
CA ALA A 77 -3.34 7.31 28.24
C ALA A 77 -2.01 7.81 28.80
N LYS A 78 -1.85 9.13 29.00
CA LYS A 78 -0.68 9.71 29.66
C LYS A 78 -0.61 9.35 31.14
N GLU A 79 -1.73 9.41 31.87
CA GLU A 79 -1.80 9.05 33.29
C GLU A 79 -1.45 7.58 33.55
N THR A 80 -1.79 6.70 32.61
CA THR A 80 -1.55 5.26 32.70
C THR A 80 -0.22 4.80 32.09
N ASN A 81 0.60 5.73 31.59
CA ASN A 81 1.82 5.43 30.81
C ASN A 81 1.54 4.44 29.67
N ALA A 82 0.41 4.60 28.99
CA ALA A 82 0.09 3.81 27.81
C ALA A 82 1.08 4.13 26.68
N ASP A 83 1.60 3.08 26.05
CA ASP A 83 2.66 3.12 25.02
C ASP A 83 3.92 3.89 25.44
N PRO A 84 4.67 3.41 26.46
CA PRO A 84 5.89 4.09 26.91
C PRO A 84 7.03 4.05 25.88
N ILE A 85 6.97 3.12 24.91
CA ILE A 85 7.97 2.96 23.83
C ILE A 85 7.56 3.79 22.60
N TYR A 86 6.25 3.85 22.32
CA TYR A 86 5.72 4.53 21.15
C TYR A 86 4.98 5.78 21.59
N GLN A 87 5.63 6.91 21.35
CA GLN A 87 5.07 8.24 21.46
C GLN A 87 3.57 8.29 21.10
N LEU A 88 2.76 8.76 22.06
CA LEU A 88 1.32 8.92 21.89
C LEU A 88 1.07 9.91 20.73
N PRO A 89 -0.12 9.90 20.08
CA PRO A 89 -0.39 10.63 18.83
C PRO A 89 -0.15 12.15 18.84
N LYS A 90 0.21 12.76 19.97
CA LYS A 90 0.63 14.16 20.08
C LYS A 90 2.13 14.41 19.97
N ASP A 91 2.98 13.39 19.92
CA ASP A 91 4.43 13.62 19.81
C ASP A 91 4.92 13.57 18.34
N LYS A 92 4.00 13.46 17.37
CA LYS A 92 4.28 13.45 15.92
C LYS A 92 3.83 14.70 15.15
N ILE A 93 3.75 15.87 15.81
CA ILE A 93 3.48 17.15 15.14
C ILE A 93 4.60 18.13 15.45
#